data_AF-A0A2D0HLJ6-F1
#
_entry.id   AF-A0A2D0HLJ6-F1
#
_cell.length_a   1.000
_cell.length_b   1.000
_cell.length_c   1.000
_cell.angle_alpha   90.00
_cell.angle_beta   90.00
_cell.angle_gamma   90.00
#
_symmetry.space_group_name_H-M   'P 1'
#
loop_
_entity.id
_entity.type
_entity.pdbx_description
1 polymer ?
#
loop_
_entity_poly.entity_id
_entity_poly.type
_entity_poly.pdbx_seq_one_letter_code
_entity_poly.pdbx_strand_id
1 'polypeptide(L)'
;MLTTESLTEAESQLAHNLAITLVKEETDVNEVGKVIAYLRSIVEQPDAGRRFFSYLKTLVTNGRQIGHSGRTPGYYRSIERACNQYLQSQQANAHTMLKILGWAMRLMRYYKVSPIEEISISESPQVKQVSERQAEITEVASHLKFDVNQILDATVTAKKGNKVTYEILEKIKLTQKESKKAEFISEGQIVRVEVVDIKEDGSIRKIRCID
;
A
#
# COMPACT_ATOMS: atom_id res chain seq x y z
N MET A 1 -16.92 -11.41 -31.99
CA MET A 1 -15.53 -11.82 -31.72
C MET A 1 -15.27 -11.63 -30.23
N LEU A 2 -15.02 -12.71 -29.50
CA LEU A 2 -14.54 -12.63 -28.11
C LEU A 2 -13.07 -12.22 -28.20
N THR A 3 -12.76 -10.95 -27.95
CA THR A 3 -11.39 -10.51 -27.70
C THR A 3 -10.90 -11.24 -26.47
N THR A 4 -10.12 -12.29 -26.65
CA THR A 4 -9.33 -12.88 -25.57
C THR A 4 -8.30 -11.83 -25.17
N GLU A 5 -8.61 -11.04 -24.15
CA GLU A 5 -7.62 -10.14 -23.53
C GLU A 5 -6.52 -11.00 -22.91
N SER A 6 -5.46 -11.23 -23.66
CA SER A 6 -4.24 -11.85 -23.14
C SER A 6 -3.52 -10.86 -22.22
N LEU A 7 -2.88 -11.41 -21.19
CA LEU A 7 -1.93 -10.66 -20.39
C LEU A 7 -0.67 -10.41 -21.22
N THR A 8 -0.08 -9.23 -21.08
CA THR A 8 1.32 -9.02 -21.47
C THR A 8 2.24 -9.88 -20.60
N GLU A 9 3.50 -10.06 -21.01
CA GLU A 9 4.47 -10.81 -20.22
C GLU A 9 4.64 -10.24 -18.81
N ALA A 10 4.70 -8.91 -18.69
CA ALA A 10 4.79 -8.24 -17.40
C ALA A 10 3.55 -8.48 -16.52
N GLU A 11 2.34 -8.38 -17.08
CA GLU A 11 1.11 -8.63 -16.33
C GLU A 11 0.96 -10.12 -15.95
N SER A 12 1.40 -11.04 -16.81
CA SER A 12 1.50 -12.48 -16.52
C SER A 12 2.43 -12.75 -15.35
N GLN A 13 3.59 -12.09 -15.32
CA GLN A 13 4.55 -12.24 -14.24
C GLN A 13 4.00 -11.70 -12.90
N LEU A 14 3.30 -10.57 -12.93
CA LEU A 14 2.63 -10.02 -11.75
C LEU A 14 1.54 -10.96 -11.24
N ALA A 15 0.72 -11.52 -12.13
CA ALA A 15 -0.33 -12.47 -11.76
C ALA A 15 0.26 -13.75 -11.14
N HIS A 16 1.35 -14.25 -11.72
CA HIS A 16 2.08 -15.42 -11.24
C HIS A 16 2.66 -15.21 -9.85
N ASN A 17 3.40 -14.10 -9.65
CA ASN A 17 4.04 -13.78 -8.38
C ASN A 17 3.01 -13.53 -7.27
N LEU A 18 1.91 -12.85 -7.60
CA LEU A 18 0.80 -12.64 -6.68
C LEU A 18 0.14 -13.97 -6.27
N ALA A 19 -0.10 -14.87 -7.23
CA ALA A 19 -0.69 -16.18 -6.95
C ALA A 19 0.20 -17.04 -6.06
N ILE A 20 1.50 -17.16 -6.35
CA ILE A 20 2.44 -17.95 -5.54
C ILE A 20 2.52 -17.42 -4.12
N THR A 21 2.62 -16.10 -3.97
CA THR A 21 2.70 -15.45 -2.65
C THR A 21 1.47 -15.80 -1.82
N LEU A 22 0.28 -15.65 -2.39
CA LEU A 22 -0.96 -15.94 -1.67
C LEU A 22 -1.15 -17.43 -1.36
N VAL A 23 -0.69 -18.33 -2.23
CA VAL A 23 -0.75 -19.79 -1.99
C VAL A 23 0.23 -20.20 -0.90
N LYS A 24 1.47 -19.70 -0.92
CA LYS A 24 2.48 -19.97 0.12
C LYS A 24 2.05 -19.46 1.50
N GLU A 25 1.27 -18.39 1.53
CA GLU A 25 0.68 -17.85 2.76
C GLU A 25 -0.65 -18.52 3.15
N GLU A 26 -1.03 -19.62 2.49
CA GLU A 26 -2.29 -20.34 2.72
C GLU A 26 -3.54 -19.45 2.67
N THR A 27 -3.51 -18.40 1.82
CA THR A 27 -4.62 -17.45 1.72
C THR A 27 -5.83 -18.11 1.04
N ASP A 28 -7.01 -17.95 1.64
CA ASP A 28 -8.25 -18.46 1.04
C ASP A 28 -8.58 -17.71 -0.27
N VAL A 29 -8.63 -18.46 -1.37
CA VAL A 29 -9.00 -17.96 -2.70
C VAL A 29 -10.39 -17.32 -2.74
N ASN A 30 -11.30 -17.69 -1.84
CA ASN A 30 -12.61 -17.07 -1.75
C ASN A 30 -12.54 -15.65 -1.19
N GLU A 31 -11.64 -15.38 -0.24
CA GLU A 31 -11.40 -14.02 0.26
C GLU A 31 -10.77 -13.13 -0.82
N VAL A 32 -9.87 -13.69 -1.64
CA VAL A 32 -9.35 -13.04 -2.85
C VAL A 32 -10.50 -12.72 -3.82
N GLY A 33 -11.42 -13.66 -4.01
CA GLY A 33 -12.61 -13.49 -4.85
C GLY A 33 -13.49 -12.30 -4.40
N LYS A 34 -13.67 -12.07 -3.09
CA LYS A 34 -14.43 -10.93 -2.56
C LYS A 34 -13.74 -9.59 -2.89
N VAL A 35 -12.41 -9.55 -2.78
CA VAL A 35 -11.62 -8.38 -3.12
C VAL A 35 -11.69 -8.06 -4.62
N ILE A 36 -11.65 -9.09 -5.47
CA ILE A 36 -11.86 -8.96 -6.92
C ILE A 36 -13.27 -8.44 -7.24
N ALA A 37 -14.29 -8.97 -6.57
CA ALA A 37 -15.66 -8.53 -6.75
C ALA A 37 -15.83 -7.05 -6.39
N TYR A 38 -15.18 -6.60 -5.32
CA TYR A 38 -15.14 -5.18 -4.97
C TYR A 38 -14.51 -4.33 -6.08
N LEU A 39 -13.29 -4.66 -6.54
CA LEU A 39 -12.63 -3.91 -7.61
C LEU A 39 -13.50 -3.86 -8.87
N ARG A 40 -14.09 -4.99 -9.27
CA ARG A 40 -14.99 -5.06 -10.42
C ARG A 40 -16.18 -4.12 -10.28
N SER A 41 -16.75 -3.99 -9.08
CA SER A 41 -17.91 -3.11 -8.84
C SER A 41 -17.58 -1.61 -8.95
N ILE A 42 -16.30 -1.24 -8.83
CA ILE A 42 -15.85 0.16 -8.86
C ILE A 42 -14.91 0.48 -10.02
N VAL A 43 -14.62 -0.46 -10.93
CA VAL A 43 -13.53 -0.32 -11.91
C VAL A 43 -13.70 0.88 -12.84
N GLU A 44 -14.95 1.23 -13.18
CA GLU A 44 -15.31 2.38 -14.01
C GLU A 44 -15.31 3.72 -13.25
N GLN A 45 -15.16 3.70 -11.92
CA GLN A 45 -15.21 4.91 -11.10
C GLN A 45 -13.86 5.65 -11.13
N PRO A 46 -13.88 6.99 -10.99
CA PRO A 46 -12.66 7.76 -10.78
C PRO A 46 -11.87 7.24 -9.57
N ASP A 47 -10.55 7.17 -9.74
CA ASP A 47 -9.60 6.71 -8.72
C ASP A 47 -9.87 5.28 -8.19
N ALA A 48 -10.47 4.41 -9.00
CA ALA A 48 -10.83 3.03 -8.63
C ALA A 48 -9.66 2.26 -7.98
N GLY A 49 -8.44 2.36 -8.53
CA GLY A 49 -7.26 1.72 -7.94
C GLY A 49 -6.93 2.24 -6.54
N ARG A 50 -6.98 3.55 -6.31
CA ARG A 50 -6.75 4.15 -4.98
C ARG A 50 -7.84 3.74 -3.98
N ARG A 51 -9.10 3.70 -4.43
CA ARG A 51 -10.25 3.23 -3.62
C ARG A 51 -10.07 1.76 -3.25
N PHE A 52 -9.61 0.94 -4.19
CA PHE A 52 -9.27 -0.47 -3.95
C PHE A 52 -8.23 -0.66 -2.85
N PHE A 53 -7.09 0.03 -2.91
CA PHE A 53 -6.08 -0.05 -1.85
C PHE A 53 -6.60 0.47 -0.50
N SER A 54 -7.44 1.51 -0.51
CA SER A 54 -8.08 2.01 0.71
C SER A 54 -9.06 0.99 1.32
N TYR A 55 -9.78 0.27 0.48
CA TYR A 55 -10.65 -0.83 0.89
C TYR A 55 -9.85 -1.98 1.51
N LEU A 56 -8.73 -2.39 0.91
CA LEU A 56 -7.84 -3.42 1.49
C LEU A 56 -7.36 -3.05 2.89
N LYS A 57 -6.93 -1.80 3.09
CA LYS A 57 -6.54 -1.29 4.42
C LYS A 57 -7.71 -1.32 5.41
N THR A 58 -8.91 -1.04 4.93
CA THR A 58 -10.14 -1.11 5.74
C THR A 58 -10.43 -2.55 6.17
N LEU A 59 -10.25 -3.53 5.27
CA LEU A 59 -10.38 -4.95 5.59
C LEU A 59 -9.35 -5.42 6.61
N VAL A 60 -8.09 -4.97 6.51
CA VAL A 60 -7.05 -5.29 7.50
C VAL A 60 -7.40 -4.71 8.86
N THR A 61 -7.85 -3.46 8.90
CA THR A 61 -8.18 -2.74 10.14
C THR A 61 -9.39 -3.34 10.85
N ASN A 62 -10.45 -3.65 10.09
CA ASN A 62 -11.74 -4.08 10.62
C ASN A 62 -11.97 -5.60 10.50
N GLY A 63 -10.97 -6.36 10.02
CA GLY A 63 -11.12 -7.77 9.68
C GLY A 63 -11.55 -8.66 10.83
N ARG A 64 -11.26 -8.28 12.08
CA ARG A 64 -11.74 -9.00 13.28
C ARG A 64 -13.25 -8.91 13.48
N GLN A 65 -13.88 -7.82 13.02
CA GLN A 65 -15.33 -7.60 13.14
C GLN A 65 -16.10 -8.16 11.94
N ILE A 66 -15.44 -8.23 10.78
CA ILE A 66 -16.04 -8.66 9.50
C ILE A 66 -15.84 -10.16 9.27
N GLY A 67 -14.80 -10.76 9.87
CA GLY A 67 -14.49 -12.17 9.74
C GLY A 67 -15.32 -13.05 10.67
N HIS A 68 -15.97 -14.07 10.11
CA HIS A 68 -16.64 -15.12 10.89
C HIS A 68 -15.65 -16.14 11.48
N SER A 69 -14.37 -16.12 11.04
CA SER A 69 -13.32 -17.01 11.52
C SER A 69 -12.13 -16.20 12.07
N GLY A 70 -11.41 -16.77 13.04
CA GLY A 70 -10.19 -16.17 13.56
C GLY A 70 -9.04 -16.05 12.53
N ARG A 71 -9.13 -16.74 11.39
CA ARG A 71 -8.11 -16.73 10.32
C ARG A 71 -8.33 -15.61 9.30
N THR A 72 -9.56 -15.11 9.16
CA THR A 72 -9.94 -14.09 8.16
C THR A 72 -9.09 -12.80 8.21
N PRO A 73 -8.73 -12.24 9.39
CA PRO A 73 -7.85 -11.09 9.45
C PRO A 73 -6.44 -11.35 8.88
N GLY A 74 -5.96 -12.60 8.97
CA GLY A 74 -4.68 -13.02 8.38
C GLY A 74 -4.72 -12.95 6.87
N TYR A 75 -5.78 -13.49 6.26
CA TYR A 75 -5.98 -13.45 4.82
C TYR A 75 -6.01 -12.02 4.27
N TYR A 76 -6.68 -11.09 4.96
CA TYR A 76 -6.70 -9.69 4.52
C TYR A 76 -5.32 -9.03 4.58
N ARG A 77 -4.49 -9.35 5.57
CA ARG A 77 -3.10 -8.85 5.61
C ARG A 77 -2.27 -9.42 4.46
N SER A 78 -2.39 -10.71 4.19
CA SER A 78 -1.72 -11.36 3.06
C SER A 78 -2.12 -10.74 1.73
N ILE A 79 -3.42 -10.53 1.52
CA ILE A 79 -3.95 -9.91 0.29
C ILE A 79 -3.48 -8.47 0.15
N GLU A 80 -3.56 -7.67 1.22
CA GLU A 80 -3.14 -6.26 1.20
C GLU A 80 -1.65 -6.13 0.89
N ARG A 81 -0.80 -6.93 1.55
CA ARG A 81 0.64 -6.95 1.29
C ARG A 81 0.96 -7.36 -0.14
N ALA A 82 0.39 -8.47 -0.63
CA ALA A 82 0.66 -8.96 -1.98
C ALA A 82 0.18 -7.95 -3.06
N CYS A 83 -0.99 -7.34 -2.86
CA CYS A 83 -1.49 -6.31 -3.78
C CYS A 83 -0.60 -5.06 -3.77
N ASN A 84 -0.15 -4.59 -2.60
CA ASN A 84 0.79 -3.46 -2.52
C ASN A 84 2.11 -3.79 -3.22
N GLN A 85 2.61 -5.02 -3.09
CA GLN A 85 3.87 -5.41 -3.71
C GLN A 85 3.78 -5.50 -5.25
N TYR A 86 2.71 -6.09 -5.79
CA TYR A 86 2.65 -6.43 -7.21
C TYR A 86 1.73 -5.54 -8.05
N LEU A 87 0.82 -4.79 -7.44
CA LEU A 87 -0.18 -3.99 -8.17
C LEU A 87 -0.06 -2.48 -7.95
N GLN A 88 0.81 -2.02 -7.05
CA GLN A 88 0.93 -0.59 -6.75
C GLN A 88 1.31 0.24 -7.98
N SER A 89 2.17 -0.28 -8.86
CA SER A 89 2.53 0.37 -10.13
C SER A 89 1.35 0.47 -11.10
N GLN A 90 0.33 -0.36 -10.92
CA GLN A 90 -0.89 -0.40 -11.74
C GLN A 90 -2.03 0.41 -11.12
N GLN A 91 -1.81 1.16 -10.03
CA GLN A 91 -2.86 1.89 -9.32
C GLN A 91 -3.65 2.86 -10.23
N ALA A 92 -3.01 3.43 -11.24
CA ALA A 92 -3.65 4.32 -12.22
C ALA A 92 -4.51 3.59 -13.26
N ASN A 93 -4.37 2.26 -13.39
CA ASN A 93 -5.10 1.44 -14.35
C ASN A 93 -5.84 0.29 -13.65
N ALA A 94 -7.04 0.59 -13.17
CA ALA A 94 -7.88 -0.36 -12.43
C ALA A 94 -8.31 -1.58 -13.27
N HIS A 95 -8.47 -1.42 -14.59
CA HIS A 95 -8.77 -2.53 -15.49
C HIS A 95 -7.61 -3.53 -15.55
N THR A 96 -6.37 -3.03 -15.67
CA THR A 96 -5.18 -3.89 -15.62
C THR A 96 -5.07 -4.60 -14.27
N MET A 97 -5.29 -3.89 -13.14
CA MET A 97 -5.33 -4.53 -11.82
C MET A 97 -6.37 -5.66 -11.75
N LEU A 98 -7.58 -5.42 -12.27
CA LEU A 98 -8.66 -6.41 -12.27
C LEU A 98 -8.31 -7.63 -13.13
N LYS A 99 -7.69 -7.42 -14.29
CA LYS A 99 -7.22 -8.49 -15.19
C LYS A 99 -6.14 -9.33 -14.50
N ILE A 100 -5.12 -8.70 -13.91
CA ILE A 100 -4.03 -9.39 -13.19
C ILE A 100 -4.60 -10.22 -12.02
N LEU A 101 -5.47 -9.63 -11.19
CA LEU A 101 -6.07 -10.33 -10.06
C LEU A 101 -6.95 -11.51 -10.49
N GLY A 102 -7.73 -11.34 -11.57
CA GLY A 102 -8.56 -12.41 -12.12
C GLY A 102 -7.72 -13.62 -12.54
N TRP A 103 -6.59 -13.37 -13.21
CA TRP A 103 -5.64 -14.43 -13.57
C TRP A 103 -4.92 -15.02 -12.36
N ALA A 104 -4.49 -14.20 -11.41
CA ALA A 104 -3.87 -14.68 -10.18
C ALA A 104 -4.79 -15.63 -9.40
N MET A 105 -6.09 -15.31 -9.28
CA MET A 105 -7.07 -16.20 -8.65
C MET A 105 -7.20 -17.55 -9.37
N ARG A 106 -7.13 -17.57 -10.71
CA ARG A 106 -7.14 -18.81 -11.49
C ARG A 106 -5.86 -19.62 -11.24
N LEU A 107 -4.71 -18.96 -11.20
CA LEU A 107 -3.41 -19.58 -10.90
C LEU A 107 -3.35 -20.13 -9.46
N MET A 108 -3.91 -19.43 -8.47
CA MET A 108 -4.00 -19.95 -7.10
C MET A 108 -4.74 -21.28 -7.04
N ARG A 109 -5.85 -21.43 -7.79
CA ARG A 109 -6.59 -22.70 -7.85
C ARG A 109 -5.76 -23.80 -8.49
N TYR A 110 -5.02 -23.47 -9.53
CA TYR A 110 -4.12 -24.39 -10.21
C TYR A 110 -2.98 -24.84 -9.28
N TYR A 111 -2.30 -23.93 -8.59
CA TYR A 111 -1.20 -24.24 -7.67
C TYR A 111 -1.64 -24.96 -6.39
N LYS A 112 -2.93 -24.96 -6.06
CA LYS A 112 -3.44 -25.75 -4.93
C LYS A 112 -3.41 -27.26 -5.20
N VAL A 113 -3.44 -27.68 -6.47
CA VAL A 113 -3.51 -29.08 -6.89
C VAL A 113 -2.27 -29.57 -7.64
N SER A 114 -1.35 -28.66 -7.97
CA SER A 114 -0.08 -28.95 -8.66
C SER A 114 1.10 -28.68 -7.71
N PRO A 115 2.17 -29.49 -7.72
CA PRO A 115 3.35 -29.27 -6.88
C PRO A 115 3.95 -27.87 -7.08
N ILE A 116 4.17 -27.15 -5.99
CA ILE A 116 4.73 -25.77 -5.99
C ILE A 116 6.27 -25.80 -6.05
N GLU A 117 6.88 -26.97 -5.89
CA GLU A 117 8.32 -27.16 -5.62
C GLU A 117 9.26 -26.68 -6.73
N GLU A 118 8.77 -26.40 -7.94
CA GLU A 118 9.56 -25.85 -9.06
C GLU A 118 9.23 -24.38 -9.39
N ILE A 119 8.29 -23.76 -8.69
CA ILE A 119 7.71 -22.48 -9.11
C ILE A 119 8.37 -21.32 -8.35
N SER A 120 9.41 -20.77 -8.97
CA SER A 120 10.15 -19.61 -8.45
C SER A 120 9.44 -18.30 -8.78
N ILE A 121 9.45 -17.35 -7.84
CA ILE A 121 9.04 -15.97 -8.11
C ILE A 121 10.01 -15.43 -9.15
N SER A 122 9.54 -15.23 -10.39
CA SER A 122 10.39 -14.68 -11.44
C SER A 122 10.55 -13.17 -11.22
N GLU A 123 11.82 -12.76 -11.12
CA GLU A 123 12.23 -11.39 -10.84
C GLU A 123 12.00 -10.51 -12.08
N SER A 124 10.86 -9.82 -12.13
CA SER A 124 10.66 -8.75 -13.11
C SER A 124 11.45 -7.50 -12.71
N PRO A 125 12.11 -6.80 -13.66
CA PRO A 125 12.82 -5.54 -13.40
C PRO A 125 11.94 -4.48 -12.71
N GLN A 126 10.63 -4.49 -13.02
CA GLN A 126 9.62 -3.59 -12.45
C GLN A 126 9.35 -3.85 -10.96
N VAL A 127 9.40 -5.12 -10.53
CA VAL A 127 9.21 -5.50 -9.12
C VAL A 127 10.48 -5.21 -8.32
N LYS A 128 11.67 -5.41 -8.91
CA LYS A 128 12.95 -5.00 -8.31
C LYS A 128 13.01 -3.49 -8.08
N GLN A 129 12.66 -2.66 -9.05
CA GLN A 129 12.71 -1.20 -8.87
C GLN A 129 11.73 -0.67 -7.80
N VAL A 130 10.54 -1.25 -7.69
CA VAL A 130 9.58 -0.86 -6.63
C VAL A 130 10.01 -1.44 -5.28
N SER A 131 10.53 -2.68 -5.25
CA SER A 131 11.04 -3.32 -4.04
C SER A 131 12.31 -2.67 -3.52
N GLU A 132 13.21 -2.20 -4.38
CA GLU A 132 14.43 -1.45 -4.00
C GLU A 132 14.04 -0.08 -3.48
N ARG A 133 13.14 0.66 -4.15
CA ARG A 133 12.61 1.93 -3.62
C ARG A 133 11.84 1.75 -2.31
N GLN A 134 11.05 0.69 -2.17
CA GLN A 134 10.26 0.42 -0.97
C GLN A 134 11.13 -0.15 0.16
N ALA A 135 12.17 -0.93 -0.16
CA ALA A 135 13.19 -1.38 0.78
C ALA A 135 14.05 -0.20 1.24
N GLU A 136 14.47 0.70 0.35
CA GLU A 136 15.13 1.96 0.73
C GLU A 136 14.22 2.80 1.63
N ILE A 137 12.92 2.92 1.33
CA ILE A 137 11.98 3.67 2.20
C ILE A 137 11.78 2.97 3.55
N THR A 138 11.77 1.64 3.60
CA THR A 138 11.53 0.86 4.83
C THR A 138 12.79 0.71 5.68
N GLU A 139 13.96 0.58 5.05
CA GLU A 139 15.28 0.54 5.67
C GLU A 139 15.67 1.91 6.20
N VAL A 140 15.39 2.99 5.46
CA VAL A 140 15.60 4.35 5.97
C VAL A 140 14.59 4.69 7.08
N ALA A 141 13.34 4.22 7.00
CA ALA A 141 12.37 4.39 8.09
C ALA A 141 12.69 3.54 9.33
N SER A 142 13.36 2.38 9.17
CA SER A 142 13.77 1.53 10.29
C SER A 142 15.10 1.95 10.93
N HIS A 143 15.96 2.65 10.18
CA HIS A 143 17.22 3.20 10.70
C HIS A 143 17.10 4.59 11.31
N LEU A 144 16.07 5.37 10.97
CA LEU A 144 15.78 6.66 11.61
C LEU A 144 14.90 6.43 12.84
N LYS A 145 15.52 6.08 13.97
CA LYS A 145 14.83 6.12 15.26
C LYS A 145 14.53 7.57 15.61
N PHE A 146 13.25 7.93 15.63
CA PHE A 146 12.81 9.22 16.10
C PHE A 146 12.49 9.15 17.59
N ASP A 147 12.98 10.12 18.35
CA ASP A 147 12.67 10.26 19.76
C ASP A 147 11.59 11.31 19.98
N VAL A 148 10.75 11.11 21.00
CA VAL A 148 9.80 12.14 21.43
C VAL A 148 10.57 13.37 21.93
N ASN A 149 10.13 14.56 21.53
CA ASN A 149 10.79 15.87 21.68
C ASN A 149 12.00 16.11 20.76
N GLN A 150 12.25 15.25 19.76
CA GLN A 150 13.24 15.53 18.74
C GLN A 150 12.79 16.70 17.85
N ILE A 151 13.69 17.65 17.62
CA ILE A 151 13.48 18.79 16.71
C ILE A 151 14.07 18.45 15.35
N LEU A 152 13.27 18.63 14.30
CA LEU A 152 13.61 18.34 12.91
C LEU A 152 13.26 19.53 12.02
N ASP A 153 14.04 19.72 10.96
CA ASP A 153 13.69 20.66 9.90
C ASP A 153 12.65 20.01 8.97
N ALA A 154 11.63 20.78 8.61
CA ALA A 154 10.56 20.34 7.73
C ALA A 154 10.20 21.40 6.70
N THR A 155 10.03 20.97 5.45
CA THR A 155 9.55 21.83 4.36
C THR A 155 8.03 21.81 4.31
N VAL A 156 7.40 22.97 4.26
CA VAL A 156 5.94 23.08 4.14
C VAL A 156 5.56 22.87 2.68
N THR A 157 4.90 21.74 2.38
CA THR A 157 4.56 21.37 1.01
C THR A 157 3.14 21.75 0.60
N ALA A 158 2.24 21.96 1.57
CA ALA A 158 0.88 22.41 1.29
C ALA A 158 0.23 23.04 2.52
N LYS A 159 -0.60 24.06 2.32
CA LYS A 159 -1.41 24.69 3.36
C LYS A 159 -2.86 24.87 2.89
N LYS A 160 -3.80 24.29 3.64
CA LYS A 160 -5.24 24.43 3.40
C LYS A 160 -5.95 24.90 4.67
N GLY A 161 -6.11 26.21 4.80
CA GLY A 161 -6.58 26.85 6.03
C GLY A 161 -5.64 26.54 7.19
N ASN A 162 -6.15 25.92 8.24
CA ASN A 162 -5.38 25.56 9.44
C ASN A 162 -4.72 24.17 9.33
N LYS A 163 -4.76 23.51 8.16
CA LYS A 163 -4.06 22.24 7.93
C LYS A 163 -2.80 22.51 7.13
N VAL A 164 -1.66 22.11 7.68
CA VAL A 164 -0.33 22.29 7.10
C VAL A 164 0.30 20.92 6.88
N THR A 165 0.85 20.69 5.69
CA THR A 165 1.58 19.46 5.35
C THR A 165 3.07 19.74 5.38
N TYR A 166 3.76 19.00 6.22
CA TYR A 166 5.20 19.05 6.44
C TYR A 166 5.88 17.89 5.75
N GLU A 167 7.00 18.14 5.11
CA GLU A 167 7.89 17.14 4.54
C GLU A 167 9.20 17.15 5.32
N ILE A 168 9.45 16.08 6.07
CA ILE A 168 10.65 15.89 6.88
C ILE A 168 11.59 14.97 6.08
N LEU A 169 12.86 15.33 6.00
CA LEU A 169 13.90 14.57 5.29
C LEU A 169 13.52 14.23 3.83
N GLU A 170 12.84 15.16 3.15
CA GLU A 170 12.40 15.06 1.73
C GLU A 170 11.55 13.83 1.38
N LYS A 171 11.06 13.09 2.38
CA LYS A 171 10.39 11.79 2.18
C LYS A 171 9.18 11.57 3.10
N ILE A 172 9.17 12.13 4.31
CA ILE A 172 8.09 11.91 5.29
C ILE A 172 7.08 13.06 5.22
N LYS A 173 5.89 12.81 4.67
CA LYS A 173 4.80 13.79 4.60
C LYS A 173 3.80 13.62 5.73
N LEU A 174 3.63 14.66 6.54
CA LEU A 174 2.70 14.70 7.67
C LEU A 174 1.81 15.93 7.61
N THR A 175 0.49 15.73 7.53
CA THR A 175 -0.48 16.82 7.62
C THR A 175 -0.97 16.98 9.06
N GLN A 176 -0.74 18.15 9.64
CA GLN A 176 -1.18 18.49 10.99
C GLN A 176 -2.08 19.72 10.98
N LYS A 177 -2.96 19.79 11.99
CA LYS A 177 -3.81 20.97 12.22
C LYS A 177 -3.08 21.96 13.11
N GLU A 178 -2.68 23.08 12.56
CA GLU A 178 -2.03 24.18 13.25
C GLU A 178 -3.01 25.32 13.48
N SER A 179 -3.53 25.44 14.70
CA SER A 179 -4.59 26.41 15.01
C SER A 179 -4.07 27.84 15.19
N LYS A 180 -2.85 28.01 15.71
CA LYS A 180 -2.26 29.32 16.03
C LYS A 180 -1.14 29.72 15.08
N LYS A 181 -0.41 28.74 14.55
CA LYS A 181 0.78 28.97 13.72
C LYS A 181 0.52 28.87 12.23
N ALA A 182 -0.62 28.31 11.81
CA ALA A 182 -0.92 28.19 10.38
C ALA A 182 -0.88 29.55 9.67
N GLU A 183 -1.30 30.64 10.30
CA GLU A 183 -1.29 31.97 9.70
C GLU A 183 0.12 32.46 9.33
N PHE A 184 1.15 32.07 10.10
CA PHE A 184 2.53 32.52 9.93
C PHE A 184 3.37 31.61 9.01
N ILE A 185 2.81 30.51 8.56
CA ILE A 185 3.50 29.51 7.75
C ILE A 185 3.07 29.63 6.29
N SER A 186 4.04 29.65 5.37
CA SER A 186 3.82 29.70 3.92
C SER A 186 4.30 28.41 3.23
N GLU A 187 3.71 28.09 2.07
CA GLU A 187 4.18 26.96 1.25
C GLU A 187 5.61 27.22 0.75
N GLY A 188 6.44 26.18 0.76
CA GLY A 188 7.88 26.26 0.45
C GLY A 188 8.78 26.71 1.59
N GLN A 189 8.23 27.12 2.75
CA GLN A 189 9.01 27.53 3.91
C GLN A 189 9.61 26.33 4.65
N ILE A 190 10.86 26.46 5.08
CA ILE A 190 11.49 25.51 6.01
C ILE A 190 11.16 25.99 7.43
N VAL A 191 10.61 25.10 8.25
CA VAL A 191 10.25 25.37 9.64
C VAL A 191 10.75 24.26 10.56
N ARG A 192 10.90 24.58 11.84
CA ARG A 192 11.30 23.60 12.86
C ARG A 192 10.07 22.93 13.45
N VAL A 193 10.05 21.60 13.43
CA VAL A 193 8.97 20.79 13.99
C VAL A 193 9.51 19.86 15.07
N GLU A 194 8.76 19.77 16.17
CA GLU A 194 9.03 18.86 17.28
C GLU A 194 8.17 17.60 17.14
N VAL A 195 8.79 16.43 17.32
CA VAL A 195 8.09 15.14 17.39
C VAL A 195 7.35 15.04 18.73
N VAL A 196 6.02 15.07 18.67
CA VAL A 196 5.15 15.01 19.86
C VAL A 196 4.75 13.57 20.18
N ASP A 197 4.61 12.73 19.16
CA ASP A 197 4.13 11.35 19.32
C ASP A 197 4.73 10.46 18.22
N ILE A 198 5.10 9.24 18.60
CA ILE A 198 5.62 8.19 17.72
C ILE A 198 4.71 6.97 17.81
N LYS A 199 4.61 6.19 16.73
CA LYS A 199 3.88 4.93 16.72
C LYS A 199 4.74 3.79 17.29
N GLU A 200 4.11 2.66 17.55
CA GLU A 200 4.78 1.41 17.96
C GLU A 200 5.80 0.91 16.92
N ASP A 201 5.66 1.32 15.66
CA ASP A 201 6.59 1.01 14.56
C ASP A 201 7.79 1.98 14.46
N GLY A 202 7.91 2.96 15.38
CA GLY A 202 8.96 3.98 15.39
C GLY A 202 8.72 5.17 14.44
N SER A 203 7.64 5.15 13.65
CA SER A 203 7.31 6.27 12.76
C SER A 203 6.64 7.43 13.51
N ILE A 204 6.87 8.65 13.02
CA ILE A 204 6.29 9.86 13.61
C ILE A 204 4.76 9.85 13.42
N ARG A 205 4.03 9.93 14.53
CA ARG A 205 2.56 10.02 14.56
C ARG A 205 2.10 11.47 14.58
N LYS A 206 2.78 12.31 15.35
CA LYS A 206 2.39 13.71 15.56
C LYS A 206 3.59 14.61 15.67
N ILE A 207 3.49 15.78 15.04
CA ILE A 207 4.47 16.85 15.13
C ILE A 207 3.79 18.16 15.52
N ARG A 208 4.58 19.09 16.05
CA ARG A 208 4.17 20.45 16.37
C ARG A 208 5.18 21.42 15.81
N CYS A 209 4.71 22.46 15.11
CA CYS A 209 5.60 23.53 14.67
C CYS A 209 6.09 24.35 15.89
N ILE A 210 7.40 24.47 16.08
CA ILE A 210 7.99 25.26 17.19
C ILE A 210 8.46 26.64 16.76
N ASP A 211 8.63 26.89 15.46
CA ASP A 211 8.83 28.23 14.88
C ASP A 211 8.03 28.42 13.59
#